data_AF-A0A2E0XI89-F1
#
_entry.id   AF-A0A2E0XI89-F1
#
_cell.length_a   1.000
_cell.length_b   1.000
_cell.length_c   1.000
_cell.angle_alpha   90.00
_cell.angle_beta   90.00
_cell.angle_gamma   90.00
#
_symmetry.space_group_name_H-M   'P 1'
#
loop_
_entity.id
_entity.type
_entity.pdbx_description
1 polymer ?
#
loop_
_entity_poly.entity_id
_entity_poly.type
_entity_poly.pdbx_seq_one_letter_code
_entity_poly.pdbx_strand_id
1 'polypeptide(L)' 'MISGTGTVQLGSETFLVQPRSLIIIPPNILHSLVADQSPVEWFDLVFHASV' A
#
# COMPACT_ATOMS: atom_id res chain seq x y z
N MET A 1 5.76 -4.44 0.21
CA MET A 1 5.89 -4.64 1.67
C MET A 1 7.17 -5.42 1.97
N ILE A 2 7.95 -4.98 2.95
CA ILE A 2 9.23 -5.58 3.36
C ILE A 2 8.99 -6.58 4.50
N SER A 3 8.26 -6.16 5.55
CA SER A 3 7.93 -6.99 6.72
C SER A 3 6.53 -6.64 7.26
N GLY A 4 5.92 -7.59 7.97
CA GLY A 4 4.57 -7.50 8.53
C GLY A 4 3.45 -7.87 7.54
N THR A 5 2.19 -7.82 8.01
CA THR A 5 0.98 -8.08 7.21
C THR A 5 -0.08 -7.03 7.48
N GLY A 6 -1.03 -6.92 6.57
CA GLY A 6 -2.15 -6.01 6.74
C GLY A 6 -3.12 -6.04 5.58
N THR A 7 -3.98 -5.04 5.58
CA THR A 7 -4.99 -4.84 4.54
C THR A 7 -4.83 -3.45 3.94
N VAL A 8 -4.84 -3.36 2.61
CA VAL A 8 -4.89 -2.09 1.88
C VAL A 8 -6.26 -1.92 1.26
N GLN A 9 -6.86 -0.77 1.52
CA GLN A 9 -8.06 -0.33 0.82
C GLN A 9 -7.63 0.62 -0.30
N LEU A 10 -8.09 0.35 -1.52
CA LEU A 10 -7.83 1.16 -2.72
C LEU A 10 -9.17 1.45 -3.39
N GLY A 11 -9.67 2.68 -3.24
CA GLY A 11 -11.06 2.99 -3.63
C GLY A 11 -12.06 2.10 -2.88
N SER A 12 -12.85 1.31 -3.61
CA SER A 12 -13.81 0.35 -3.05
C SER A 12 -13.24 -1.05 -2.85
N GLU A 13 -12.02 -1.32 -3.34
CA GLU A 13 -11.41 -2.64 -3.31
C GLU A 13 -10.53 -2.80 -2.08
N THR A 14 -10.37 -4.04 -1.64
CA THR A 14 -9.62 -4.39 -0.43
C THR A 14 -8.70 -5.57 -0.72
N PHE A 15 -7.43 -5.41 -0.36
CA PHE A 15 -6.37 -6.36 -0.69
C PHE A 15 -5.59 -6.74 0.57
N LEU A 16 -5.30 -8.04 0.72
CA LEU A 16 -4.35 -8.51 1.71
C LEU A 16 -2.93 -8.22 1.24
N VAL A 17 -2.10 -7.66 2.12
CA VAL A 17 -0.68 -7.42 1.88
C VAL A 17 0.18 -8.21 2.85
N GLN A 18 1.26 -8.74 2.30
CA GLN A 18 2.25 -9.54 3.01
C GLN A 18 3.64 -9.22 2.42
N PRO A 19 4.74 -9.69 3.02
CA PRO A 19 6.07 -9.44 2.49
C PRO A 19 6.15 -9.83 1.00
N ARG A 20 6.76 -8.95 0.19
CA ARG A 20 6.85 -9.03 -1.28
C ARG A 20 5.57 -8.69 -2.06
N SER A 21 4.45 -8.37 -1.43
CA SER A 21 3.32 -7.75 -2.12
C SER A 21 3.74 -6.41 -2.74
N LEU A 22 3.40 -6.22 -4.02
CA LEU A 22 3.48 -4.96 -4.75
C LEU A 22 2.06 -4.44 -4.95
N ILE A 23 1.81 -3.19 -4.55
CA ILE A 23 0.57 -2.48 -4.84
C ILE A 23 0.92 -1.27 -5.70
N ILE A 24 0.13 -1.07 -6.75
CA ILE A 24 0.20 0.11 -7.61
C ILE A 24 -1.02 0.96 -7.28
N ILE A 25 -0.78 2.18 -6.81
CA ILE A 25 -1.83 3.15 -6.47
C ILE A 25 -1.90 4.14 -7.63
N PRO A 26 -2.98 4.17 -8.42
CA PRO A 26 -3.13 5.15 -9.48
C PRO A 26 -3.26 6.58 -8.91
N PRO A 27 -2.88 7.61 -9.69
CA PRO A 27 -3.06 9.00 -9.27
C PRO A 27 -4.50 9.30 -8.88
N ASN A 28 -4.68 10.12 -7.83
CA ASN A 28 -5.98 10.58 -7.34
C ASN A 28 -6.91 9.48 -6.79
N ILE A 29 -6.40 8.26 -6.55
CA ILE A 29 -7.17 7.21 -5.87
C ILE A 29 -6.89 7.26 -4.37
N LEU A 30 -7.96 7.43 -3.59
CA LEU A 30 -7.90 7.33 -2.13
C LEU A 30 -7.49 5.92 -1.73
N HIS A 31 -6.56 5.83 -0.81
CA HIS A 31 -6.03 4.58 -0.31
C HIS A 31 -5.68 4.68 1.17
N SER A 32 -5.73 3.55 1.87
CA SER A 32 -5.31 3.42 3.26
C SER A 32 -4.70 2.05 3.51
N LEU A 33 -3.82 1.96 4.50
CA LEU A 33 -3.24 0.70 4.96
C LEU A 33 -3.57 0.52 6.44
N VAL A 34 -4.07 -0.66 6.79
CA VAL A 34 -4.27 -1.09 8.18
C VAL A 34 -3.35 -2.27 8.43
N ALA A 35 -2.42 -2.10 9.36
CA ALA A 35 -1.53 -3.16 9.81
C ALA A 35 -2.26 -4.13 10.73
N ASP A 36 -2.09 -5.44 10.52
CA ASP A 36 -2.63 -6.45 11.45
C ASP A 36 -1.85 -6.41 12.78
N GLN A 37 -0.55 -6.15 12.69
CA GLN A 37 0.40 -6.08 13.81
C GLN A 37 1.39 -4.95 13.54
N SER A 38 1.78 -4.21 14.58
CA SER A 38 2.74 -3.10 14.47
C SER A 38 4.10 -3.50 15.03
N PRO A 39 5.22 -3.19 14.35
CA PRO A 39 5.32 -2.37 13.13
C PRO A 39 5.11 -3.17 11.83
N VAL A 40 4.75 -2.45 10.76
CA VAL A 40 4.88 -2.90 9.36
C VAL A 40 5.93 -2.05 8.66
N GLU A 41 6.72 -2.66 7.78
CA GLU A 41 7.72 -1.95 7.00
C GLU A 41 7.45 -2.09 5.50
N TRP A 42 7.58 -0.99 4.78
CA TRP A 42 7.34 -0.94 3.35
C TRP A 42 8.29 0.04 2.66
N PHE A 43 8.48 -0.21 1.37
CA PHE A 43 9.17 0.69 0.46
C PHE A 43 8.12 1.35 -0.43
N ASP A 44 8.22 2.67 -0.55
CA ASP A 44 7.36 3.51 -1.39
C ASP A 44 8.22 4.16 -2.48
N LEU A 45 7.66 4.24 -3.69
CA LEU A 45 8.21 5.03 -4.79
C LEU A 45 7.07 5.80 -5.47
N VAL A 46 7.13 7.14 -5.39
CA VAL A 46 6.12 8.03 -5.96
C VAL A 46 6.62 8.67 -7.25
N PHE A 47 5.88 8.48 -8.34
CA PHE A 47 6.14 9.16 -9.61
C PHE A 47 5.33 10.46 -9.67
N HIS A 48 6.03 11.58 -9.75
CA HIS A 48 5.42 12.89 -10.03
C HIS A 48 5.69 13.25 -11.49
N ALA A 49 4.64 13.49 -12.26
CA ALA A 49 4.80 14.14 -13.56
C ALA A 49 5.04 15.64 -13.30
N SER A 50 6.22 16.15 -13.67
CA SER A 50 6.47 17.58 -13.73
C SER A 50 5.63 18.17 -14.85
N VAL A 51 4.69 19.05 -14.50
CA VAL A 51 3.88 19.83 -15.46
C VAL A 51 4.60 21.11 -15.82
#